data_AF-X5PJ58-F1
#
_entry.id   AF-X5PJ58-F1
#
_cell.length_a   1.000
_cell.length_b   1.000
_cell.length_c   1.000
_cell.angle_alpha   90.00
_cell.angle_beta   90.00
_cell.angle_gamma   90.00
#
_symmetry.space_group_name_H-M   'P 1'
#
loop_
_entity.id
_entity.type
_entity.pdbx_description
1 polymer ?
#
loop_
_entity_poly.entity_id
_entity_poly.type
_entity_poly.pdbx_seq_one_letter_code
_entity_poly.pdbx_strand_id
1 'polypeptide(L)'
;MAAGFAHPLFGLDHVTVMVAVGLWAALKGGRALWAWPAAFVGLMLAGGVMGVAGVPVPFAEPAILASIVALGLLIAAAVDLPVATGAGIIGLFAVFHGHAHGTEIPETAGGLEYLAGFALATALLHGAGIGLGCCRASVFAGLCDWQAWRRRRAASA
;
A
#
# COMPACT_ATOMS: atom_id res chain seq x y z
N MET A 1 11.82 14.08 -11.46
CA MET A 1 11.50 13.55 -10.11
C MET A 1 10.34 14.24 -9.39
N ALA A 2 10.32 15.58 -9.27
CA ALA A 2 9.29 16.30 -8.50
C ALA A 2 7.85 16.02 -8.96
N ALA A 3 7.62 15.93 -10.27
CA ALA A 3 6.31 15.59 -10.83
C ALA A 3 5.82 14.22 -10.34
N GLY A 4 6.62 13.16 -10.47
CA GLY A 4 6.27 11.82 -9.99
C GLY A 4 6.09 11.73 -8.47
N PHE A 5 6.81 12.55 -7.70
CA PHE A 5 6.61 12.64 -6.25
C PHE A 5 5.26 13.26 -5.89
N ALA A 6 4.87 14.34 -6.56
CA ALA A 6 3.63 15.05 -6.26
C ALA A 6 2.40 14.29 -6.77
N HIS A 7 2.53 13.54 -7.86
CA HIS A 7 1.42 12.90 -8.57
C HIS A 7 0.50 12.03 -7.70
N PRO A 8 0.98 11.05 -6.91
CA PRO A 8 0.09 10.23 -6.09
C PRO A 8 -0.60 11.00 -4.96
N LEU A 9 -0.12 12.20 -4.62
CA LEU A 9 -0.67 12.99 -3.52
C LEU A 9 -2.00 13.67 -3.89
N PHE A 10 -2.30 13.76 -5.19
CA PHE A 10 -3.55 14.35 -5.68
C PHE A 10 -4.69 13.32 -5.83
N GLY A 11 -4.38 12.02 -5.79
CA GLY A 11 -5.36 10.94 -5.78
C GLY A 11 -5.68 10.50 -4.36
N LEU A 12 -6.86 10.86 -3.83
CA LEU A 12 -7.28 10.42 -2.49
C LEU A 12 -7.39 8.90 -2.37
N ASP A 13 -7.76 8.23 -3.45
CA ASP A 13 -7.75 6.77 -3.59
C ASP A 13 -6.35 6.17 -3.40
N HIS A 14 -5.34 6.73 -4.07
CA HIS A 14 -3.94 6.31 -3.98
C HIS A 14 -3.38 6.56 -2.57
N VAL A 15 -3.55 7.77 -2.04
CA VAL A 15 -3.14 8.12 -0.67
C VAL A 15 -3.76 7.16 0.34
N THR A 16 -5.07 6.91 0.24
CA THR A 16 -5.79 6.00 1.15
C THR A 16 -5.19 4.60 1.13
N VAL A 17 -4.94 4.04 -0.06
CA VAL A 17 -4.39 2.68 -0.21
C VAL A 17 -2.96 2.61 0.31
N MET A 18 -2.11 3.57 -0.04
CA MET A 18 -0.71 3.55 0.37
C MET A 18 -0.56 3.72 1.89
N VAL A 19 -1.36 4.59 2.51
CA VAL A 19 -1.42 4.70 3.98
C VAL A 19 -2.00 3.42 4.59
N ALA A 20 -3.05 2.83 4.01
CA ALA A 20 -3.64 1.58 4.49
C ALA A 20 -2.65 0.40 4.47
N VAL A 21 -1.81 0.29 3.44
CA VAL A 21 -0.73 -0.72 3.39
C VAL A 21 0.22 -0.56 4.57
N GLY A 22 0.66 0.66 4.85
CA GLY A 22 1.54 0.95 5.99
C GLY A 22 0.87 0.64 7.33
N LEU A 23 -0.38 1.07 7.49
CA LEU A 23 -1.18 0.80 8.69
C LEU A 23 -1.36 -0.69 8.91
N TRP A 24 -1.72 -1.45 7.87
CA TRP A 24 -1.91 -2.89 7.97
C TRP A 24 -0.59 -3.60 8.32
N ALA A 25 0.53 -3.17 7.73
CA ALA A 25 1.85 -3.68 8.06
C ALA A 25 2.21 -3.44 9.54
N ALA A 26 1.92 -2.25 10.08
CA ALA A 26 2.07 -1.97 11.51
C ALA A 26 1.17 -2.83 12.40
N LEU A 27 -0.09 -3.03 12.02
CA LEU A 27 -1.03 -3.88 12.76
C LEU A 27 -0.63 -5.35 12.76
N LYS A 28 -0.02 -5.85 11.67
CA LYS A 28 0.50 -7.22 11.59
C LYS A 28 1.82 -7.38 12.34
N GLY A 29 2.72 -6.40 12.24
CA GLY A 29 4.05 -6.43 12.86
C GLY A 29 5.01 -7.45 12.24
N GLY A 30 6.14 -7.67 12.92
CA GLY A 30 7.16 -8.64 12.50
C GLY A 30 7.68 -8.37 11.08
N ARG A 31 7.76 -9.42 10.25
CA ARG A 31 8.27 -9.32 8.87
C ARG A 31 7.37 -8.49 7.94
N ALA A 32 6.09 -8.32 8.26
CA ALA A 32 5.15 -7.58 7.42
C ALA A 32 5.49 -6.09 7.32
N LEU A 33 6.12 -5.52 8.35
CA LEU A 33 6.57 -4.11 8.39
C LEU A 33 7.44 -3.73 7.19
N TRP A 34 8.20 -4.69 6.65
CA TRP A 34 9.09 -4.46 5.52
C TRP A 34 8.59 -5.17 4.26
N ALA A 35 8.12 -6.42 4.39
CA ALA A 35 7.72 -7.23 3.25
C ALA A 35 6.55 -6.63 2.46
N TRP A 36 5.56 -6.04 3.16
CA TRP A 36 4.36 -5.51 2.51
C TRP A 36 4.62 -4.18 1.78
N PRO A 37 5.24 -3.16 2.40
CA PRO A 37 5.65 -1.96 1.66
C PRO A 37 6.61 -2.25 0.50
N ALA A 38 7.58 -3.15 0.71
CA ALA A 38 8.52 -3.52 -0.36
C ALA A 38 7.82 -4.23 -1.53
N ALA A 39 6.89 -5.14 -1.24
CA ALA A 39 6.09 -5.80 -2.27
C ALA A 39 5.24 -4.80 -3.05
N PHE A 40 4.62 -3.83 -2.36
CA PHE A 40 3.86 -2.77 -3.02
C PHE A 40 4.75 -1.96 -3.95
N VAL A 41 5.84 -1.36 -3.43
CA VAL A 41 6.73 -0.52 -4.24
C VAL A 41 7.31 -1.29 -5.43
N GLY A 42 7.77 -2.52 -5.22
CA GLY A 42 8.37 -3.35 -6.28
C GLY A 42 7.39 -3.67 -7.41
N LEU A 43 6.18 -4.13 -7.07
CA LEU A 43 5.17 -4.48 -8.08
C LEU A 43 4.48 -3.26 -8.69
N MET A 44 4.39 -2.16 -7.95
CA MET A 44 3.98 -0.86 -8.48
C MET A 44 4.97 -0.34 -9.53
N LEU A 45 6.28 -0.46 -9.29
CA LEU A 45 7.27 -0.11 -10.31
C LEU A 45 7.15 -0.99 -11.56
N ALA A 46 6.92 -2.30 -11.39
CA ALA A 46 6.66 -3.20 -12.52
C ALA A 46 5.39 -2.79 -13.28
N GLY A 47 4.31 -2.46 -12.57
CA GLY A 47 3.08 -1.88 -13.13
C GLY A 47 3.36 -0.60 -13.92
N GLY A 48 4.13 0.33 -13.35
CA GLY A 48 4.52 1.58 -13.98
C GLY A 48 5.29 1.38 -15.27
N VAL A 49 6.23 0.43 -15.30
CA VAL A 49 6.94 0.06 -16.53
C VAL A 49 5.98 -0.48 -17.59
N MET A 50 4.99 -1.31 -17.21
CA MET A 50 3.96 -1.77 -18.15
C MET A 50 3.11 -0.61 -18.70
N GLY A 51 2.75 0.35 -17.86
CA GLY A 51 2.01 1.54 -18.27
C GLY A 51 2.79 2.40 -19.26
N VAL A 52 4.07 2.65 -18.97
CA VAL A 52 4.99 3.37 -19.88
C VAL A 52 5.18 2.63 -21.21
N ALA A 53 5.26 1.31 -21.16
CA ALA A 53 5.37 0.47 -22.36
C ALA A 53 4.06 0.39 -23.18
N GLY A 54 2.97 1.02 -22.72
CA GLY A 54 1.68 0.99 -23.41
C GLY A 54 0.99 -0.38 -23.37
N VAL A 55 1.38 -1.26 -22.45
CA VAL A 55 0.72 -2.56 -22.28
C VAL A 55 -0.68 -2.33 -21.73
N PRO A 56 -1.75 -2.75 -22.43
CA PRO A 56 -3.09 -2.54 -21.93
C PRO A 56 -3.38 -3.47 -20.73
N VAL A 57 -3.74 -2.88 -19.60
CA VAL A 57 -4.23 -3.60 -18.42
C VAL A 57 -5.69 -3.22 -18.20
N PRO A 58 -6.64 -4.12 -18.46
CA PRO A 58 -8.05 -3.81 -18.30
C PRO A 58 -8.41 -3.64 -16.83
N PHE A 59 -9.44 -2.84 -16.56
CA PHE A 59 -10.01 -2.64 -15.22
C PHE A 59 -9.07 -1.99 -14.19
N ALA A 60 -8.07 -1.21 -14.61
CA ALA A 60 -7.16 -0.52 -13.69
C ALA A 60 -7.90 0.36 -12.65
N GLU A 61 -8.78 1.25 -13.10
CA GLU A 61 -9.61 2.10 -12.22
C GLU A 61 -10.50 1.27 -11.26
N PRO A 62 -11.31 0.30 -11.73
CA PRO A 62 -12.04 -0.60 -10.83
C PRO A 62 -11.16 -1.33 -9.81
N ALA A 63 -9.97 -1.78 -10.21
CA ALA A 63 -9.04 -2.49 -9.32
C ALA A 63 -8.47 -1.56 -8.24
N ILE A 64 -8.18 -0.30 -8.59
CA ILE A 64 -7.76 0.75 -7.63
C ILE A 64 -8.87 0.99 -6.60
N LEU A 65 -10.12 1.16 -7.02
CA LEU A 65 -11.25 1.33 -6.11
C LEU A 65 -11.49 0.08 -5.24
N ALA A 66 -11.40 -1.10 -5.84
CA ALA A 66 -11.52 -2.37 -5.11
C ALA A 66 -10.44 -2.52 -4.02
N SER A 67 -9.23 -1.98 -4.25
CA SER A 67 -8.15 -2.03 -3.28
C SER A 67 -8.46 -1.28 -1.98
N ILE A 68 -9.18 -0.14 -2.06
CA ILE A 68 -9.64 0.61 -0.89
C ILE A 68 -10.57 -0.25 -0.04
N VAL A 69 -11.57 -0.86 -0.69
CA VAL A 69 -12.57 -1.70 0.00
C VAL A 69 -11.91 -2.94 0.57
N ALA A 70 -11.08 -3.63 -0.20
CA ALA A 70 -10.42 -4.86 0.22
C ALA A 70 -9.49 -4.62 1.43
N LEU A 71 -8.58 -3.64 1.34
CA LEU A 71 -7.67 -3.33 2.45
C LEU A 71 -8.43 -2.76 3.65
N GLY A 72 -9.42 -1.89 3.42
CA GLY A 72 -10.28 -1.37 4.48
C GLY A 72 -10.98 -2.47 5.26
N LEU A 73 -11.56 -3.46 4.58
CA LEU A 73 -12.20 -4.62 5.21
C LEU A 73 -11.19 -5.52 5.94
N LEU A 74 -10.04 -5.80 5.34
CA LEU A 74 -8.99 -6.62 5.99
C LEU A 74 -8.49 -5.98 7.29
N ILE A 75 -8.31 -4.65 7.29
CA ILE A 75 -7.94 -3.87 8.46
C ILE A 75 -9.08 -3.85 9.48
N ALA A 76 -10.31 -3.52 9.07
CA ALA A 76 -11.47 -3.38 9.95
C ALA A 76 -11.87 -4.72 10.62
N ALA A 77 -11.82 -5.82 9.87
CA ALA A 77 -12.08 -7.16 10.41
C ALA A 77 -10.89 -7.73 11.19
N ALA A 78 -9.75 -7.02 11.21
CA ALA A 78 -8.50 -7.41 11.85
C ALA A 78 -7.98 -8.79 11.39
N VAL A 79 -8.20 -9.13 10.11
CA VAL A 79 -7.86 -10.45 9.54
C VAL A 79 -6.38 -10.74 9.72
N ASP A 80 -6.06 -11.92 10.26
CA ASP A 80 -4.68 -12.35 10.44
C ASP A 80 -4.23 -13.30 9.32
N LEU A 81 -3.57 -12.73 8.31
CA LEU A 81 -3.06 -13.51 7.18
C LEU A 81 -1.58 -13.87 7.34
N PRO A 82 -1.12 -15.00 6.76
CA PRO A 82 0.30 -15.24 6.53
C PRO A 82 0.93 -14.07 5.76
N VAL A 83 2.19 -13.74 6.08
CA VAL A 83 2.88 -12.58 5.47
C VAL A 83 2.92 -12.70 3.95
N ALA A 84 3.13 -13.91 3.42
CA ALA A 84 3.15 -14.17 1.97
C ALA A 84 1.80 -13.86 1.31
N THR A 85 0.69 -14.28 1.93
CA THR A 85 -0.66 -14.00 1.42
C THR A 85 -0.95 -12.51 1.41
N GLY A 86 -0.61 -11.79 2.49
CA GLY A 86 -0.74 -10.34 2.54
C GLY A 86 0.09 -9.64 1.45
N ALA A 87 1.34 -10.08 1.24
CA ALA A 87 2.19 -9.55 0.18
C ALA A 87 1.61 -9.79 -1.21
N GLY A 88 0.99 -10.95 -1.44
CA GLY A 88 0.31 -11.26 -2.72
C GLY A 88 -0.89 -10.35 -2.99
N ILE A 89 -1.74 -10.11 -1.99
CA ILE A 89 -2.90 -9.21 -2.12
C ILE A 89 -2.44 -7.77 -2.39
N ILE A 90 -1.49 -7.28 -1.60
CA ILE A 90 -0.94 -5.93 -1.75
C ILE A 90 -0.27 -5.78 -3.11
N GLY A 91 0.52 -6.77 -3.51
CA GLY A 91 1.22 -6.82 -4.77
C GLY A 91 0.29 -6.79 -5.98
N LEU A 92 -0.81 -7.54 -5.92
CA LEU A 92 -1.84 -7.53 -6.97
C LEU A 92 -2.36 -6.11 -7.22
N PHE A 93 -2.78 -5.41 -6.16
CA PHE A 93 -3.28 -4.04 -6.30
C PHE A 93 -2.18 -3.08 -6.72
N ALA A 94 -0.97 -3.24 -6.20
CA ALA A 94 0.17 -2.39 -6.53
C ALA A 94 0.44 -2.30 -8.04
N VAL A 95 0.28 -3.42 -8.77
CA VAL A 95 0.43 -3.42 -10.23
C VAL A 95 -0.53 -2.44 -10.91
N PHE A 96 -1.79 -2.38 -10.50
CA PHE A 96 -2.79 -1.49 -11.10
C PHE A 96 -2.53 -0.01 -10.78
N HIS A 97 -2.16 0.28 -9.52
CA HIS A 97 -1.72 1.63 -9.12
C HIS A 97 -0.50 2.08 -9.93
N GLY A 98 0.49 1.20 -10.06
CA GLY A 98 1.67 1.43 -10.88
C GLY A 98 1.34 1.69 -12.33
N HIS A 99 0.51 0.82 -12.93
CA HIS A 99 0.13 0.90 -14.33
C HIS A 99 -0.58 2.21 -14.67
N ALA A 100 -1.59 2.61 -13.89
CA ALA A 100 -2.30 3.88 -14.08
C ALA A 100 -1.34 5.08 -14.08
N HIS A 101 -0.45 5.15 -13.09
CA HIS A 101 0.56 6.22 -13.04
C HIS A 101 1.60 6.15 -14.15
N GLY A 102 1.96 4.95 -14.62
CA GLY A 102 2.85 4.76 -15.75
C GLY A 102 2.25 5.25 -17.06
N THR A 103 0.94 5.10 -17.25
CA THR A 103 0.23 5.59 -18.44
C THR A 103 0.04 7.10 -18.47
N GLU A 104 0.12 7.76 -17.31
CA GLU A 104 -0.10 9.21 -17.15
C GLU A 104 1.20 10.02 -17.19
N ILE A 105 2.36 9.38 -17.37
CA ILE A 105 3.64 10.09 -17.42
C ILE A 105 3.65 11.05 -18.61
N PRO A 106 3.88 12.37 -18.40
CA PRO A 106 3.99 13.32 -19.50
C PRO A 106 5.14 12.93 -20.44
N GLU A 107 4.92 13.03 -21.76
CA GLU A 107 5.97 12.75 -22.77
C GLU A 107 7.23 13.60 -22.57
N THR A 108 7.09 14.76 -21.93
CA THR A 108 8.19 15.69 -21.62
C THR A 108 8.97 15.33 -20.35
N ALA A 109 8.53 14.33 -19.58
CA ALA A 109 9.16 13.90 -18.34
C ALA A 109 10.01 12.63 -18.55
N GLY A 110 11.19 12.57 -17.93
CA GLY A 110 11.97 11.34 -17.88
C GLY A 110 11.27 10.25 -17.08
N GLY A 111 10.82 9.18 -17.73
CA GLY A 111 10.04 8.10 -17.09
C GLY A 111 10.72 7.48 -15.86
N LEU A 112 12.05 7.28 -15.90
CA LEU A 112 12.80 6.75 -14.75
C LEU A 112 12.78 7.70 -13.55
N GLU A 113 12.97 8.99 -13.77
CA GLU A 113 12.95 9.98 -12.69
C GLU A 113 11.55 10.16 -12.11
N TYR A 114 10.53 10.05 -12.95
CA TYR A 114 9.14 10.08 -12.52
C TYR A 114 8.84 8.88 -11.62
N LEU A 115 9.16 7.66 -12.07
CA LEU A 115 8.97 6.44 -11.29
C LEU A 115 9.77 6.45 -9.97
N ALA A 116 10.98 7.01 -9.97
CA ALA A 116 11.78 7.17 -8.76
C ALA A 116 11.12 8.13 -7.75
N GLY A 117 10.61 9.28 -8.23
CA GLY A 117 9.86 10.21 -7.40
C GLY A 117 8.58 9.59 -6.84
N PHE A 118 7.88 8.83 -7.67
CA PHE A 118 6.65 8.12 -7.31
C PHE A 118 6.91 7.02 -6.26
N ALA A 119 7.97 6.23 -6.43
CA ALA A 119 8.40 5.24 -5.44
C ALA A 119 8.75 5.88 -4.09
N LEU A 120 9.41 7.04 -4.10
CA LEU A 120 9.73 7.77 -2.88
C LEU A 120 8.48 8.26 -2.16
N ALA A 121 7.54 8.89 -2.87
CA ALA A 121 6.27 9.34 -2.29
C ALA A 121 5.48 8.17 -1.69
N THR A 122 5.42 7.05 -2.42
CA THR A 122 4.76 5.82 -1.97
C THR A 122 5.38 5.27 -0.69
N ALA A 123 6.72 5.20 -0.63
CA ALA A 123 7.43 4.73 0.56
C ALA A 123 7.16 5.63 1.78
N LEU A 124 7.08 6.95 1.59
CA LEU A 124 6.74 7.89 2.65
C LEU A 124 5.29 7.73 3.13
N LEU A 125 4.33 7.51 2.22
CA LEU A 125 2.93 7.24 2.57
C LEU A 125 2.78 5.93 3.36
N HIS A 126 3.50 4.87 2.96
CA HIS A 126 3.59 3.65 3.76
C HIS A 126 4.18 3.93 5.14
N GLY A 127 5.25 4.72 5.21
CA GLY A 127 5.87 5.16 6.46
C GLY A 127 4.88 5.91 7.37
N ALA A 128 4.07 6.81 6.81
CA ALA A 128 3.03 7.53 7.53
C ALA A 128 1.97 6.56 8.09
N GLY A 129 1.52 5.60 7.29
CA GLY A 129 0.60 4.54 7.74
C GLY A 129 1.17 3.70 8.88
N ILE A 130 2.44 3.30 8.78
CA ILE A 130 3.15 2.58 9.85
C ILE A 130 3.20 3.44 11.12
N GLY A 131 3.58 4.71 10.99
CA GLY A 131 3.60 5.67 12.09
C GLY A 131 2.27 5.78 12.80
N LEU A 132 1.17 5.89 12.05
CA LEU A 132 -0.19 5.92 12.60
C LEU A 132 -0.54 4.63 13.36
N GLY A 133 -0.17 3.46 12.83
CA GLY A 133 -0.39 2.18 13.49
C GLY A 133 0.40 2.05 14.80
N CYS A 134 1.66 2.47 14.80
CA CYS A 134 2.53 2.46 15.97
C CYS A 134 2.09 3.46 17.05
N CYS A 135 1.68 4.68 16.68
CA CYS A 135 1.17 5.68 17.62
C CYS A 135 -0.14 5.24 18.30
N ARG A 136 -1.02 4.54 17.58
CA ARG A 136 -2.21 3.94 18.21
C ARG A 136 -1.83 2.84 19.19
N ALA A 137 -0.86 2.00 18.84
CA ALA A 137 -0.38 0.95 19.74
C ALA A 137 0.21 1.54 21.03
N SER A 138 0.96 2.65 20.98
CA SER A 138 1.53 3.27 22.18
C SER A 138 0.50 3.98 23.06
N VAL A 139 -0.50 4.65 22.47
CA VAL A 139 -1.56 5.34 23.23
C VAL A 139 -2.59 4.36 23.80
N PHE A 140 -2.95 3.31 23.07
CA PHE A 140 -3.90 2.29 23.54
C PHE A 140 -3.26 1.14 24.32
N ALA A 141 -1.94 0.91 24.25
CA ALA A 141 -1.27 -0.06 25.15
C ALA A 141 -1.49 0.28 26.64
N GLY A 142 -1.79 1.55 26.97
CA GLY A 142 -2.22 1.95 28.31
C GLY A 142 -3.69 1.64 28.67
N LEU A 143 -4.55 1.28 27.71
CA LEU A 143 -6.01 1.15 27.91
C LEU A 143 -6.64 -0.15 27.38
N CYS A 144 -6.03 -0.82 26.39
CA CYS A 144 -6.49 -2.09 25.85
C CYS A 144 -5.30 -2.83 25.22
N ASP A 145 -4.94 -3.98 25.79
CA ASP A 145 -3.92 -4.88 25.25
C ASP A 145 -4.40 -5.48 23.92
N TRP A 146 -4.25 -4.72 22.83
CA TRP A 146 -4.65 -5.10 21.46
C TRP A 146 -4.02 -6.43 21.03
N GLN A 147 -2.80 -6.72 21.48
CA GLN A 147 -2.14 -7.99 21.25
C GLN A 147 -2.79 -9.12 22.07
N ALA A 148 -3.18 -8.89 23.32
CA ALA A 148 -3.97 -9.87 24.06
C ALA A 148 -5.39 -10.04 23.53
N TRP A 149 -6.06 -9.00 23.05
CA TRP A 149 -7.36 -9.14 22.36
C TRP A 149 -7.23 -10.02 21.13
N ARG A 150 -6.19 -9.79 20.30
CA ARG A 150 -5.88 -10.66 19.14
C ARG A 150 -5.56 -12.10 19.55
N ARG A 151 -4.70 -12.30 20.55
CA ARG A 151 -4.38 -13.64 21.10
C ARG A 151 -5.63 -14.35 21.62
N ARG A 152 -6.53 -13.63 22.29
CA ARG A 152 -7.81 -14.17 22.79
C ARG A 152 -8.76 -14.54 21.66
N ARG A 153 -8.87 -13.71 20.60
CA ARG A 153 -9.70 -14.02 19.41
C ARG A 153 -9.17 -15.21 18.61
N ALA A 154 -7.86 -15.29 18.41
CA ALA A 154 -7.24 -16.43 17.72
C ALA A 154 -7.36 -17.74 18.52
N ALA A 155 -7.43 -17.66 19.85
CA ALA A 155 -7.67 -18.82 20.72
C ALA A 155 -9.15 -19.24 20.81
N SER A 156 -10.07 -18.48 20.20
CA SER A 156 -11.53 -18.73 20.23
C SER A 156 -12.15 -19.00 18.85
N ALA A 157 -11.31 -19.19 17.83
CA ALA A 157 -11.68 -19.64 16.49
C ALA A 157 -11.09 -21.05 16.25
#